data_AF-V5U390-F1
#
_entry.id   AF-V5U390-F1
#
_cell.length_a   1.000
_cell.length_b   1.000
_cell.length_c   1.000
_cell.angle_alpha   90.00
_cell.angle_beta   90.00
_cell.angle_gamma   90.00
#
_symmetry.space_group_name_H-M   'P 1'
#
loop_
_entity.id
_entity.type
_entity.pdbx_description
1 polymer ?
#
loop_
_entity_poly.entity_id
_entity_poly.type
_entity_poly.pdbx_seq_one_letter_code
_entity_poly.pdbx_strand_id
1 'polypeptide(L)'
;MVNSVINHGLAPLSGKYATPQSWAAVEQAIRNALLRFEPRIISASLVVRPKRQSTPGTTLLFEIAALLYWQPEPVGLVVSGSYDTETEKTTLKAL
;
A
#
# COMPACT_ATOMS: atom_id res chain seq x y z
N MET A 1 -5.70 -6.85 -25.68
CA MET A 1 -5.56 -5.38 -25.51
C MET A 1 -4.48 -5.14 -24.49
N VAL A 2 -3.43 -4.42 -24.87
CA VAL A 2 -2.26 -4.14 -24.00
C VAL A 2 -2.63 -2.94 -23.14
N ASN A 3 -3.11 -3.17 -21.91
CA ASN A 3 -3.37 -2.08 -20.98
C ASN A 3 -2.05 -1.68 -20.34
N SER A 4 -1.44 -0.69 -20.98
CA SER A 4 -0.25 0.03 -20.55
C SER A 4 -0.28 0.37 -19.05
N VAL A 5 0.84 0.10 -18.39
CA VAL A 5 1.03 0.14 -16.94
C VAL A 5 1.42 1.56 -16.49
N ILE A 6 0.60 2.55 -16.84
CA ILE A 6 0.89 3.98 -16.60
C ILE A 6 0.44 4.47 -15.22
N ASN A 7 -0.23 3.63 -14.42
CA ASN A 7 -0.59 3.95 -13.03
C ASN A 7 0.00 2.92 -12.04
N HIS A 8 1.33 2.86 -11.96
CA HIS A 8 1.99 2.36 -10.75
C HIS A 8 2.01 3.48 -9.72
N GLY A 9 0.90 3.67 -9.02
CA GLY A 9 0.78 4.65 -7.95
C GLY A 9 -0.51 4.45 -7.16
N LEU A 10 -0.42 4.66 -5.84
CA LEU A 10 -1.61 4.95 -5.05
C LEU A 10 -2.28 6.19 -5.67
N ALA A 11 -3.60 6.17 -5.82
CA ALA A 11 -4.32 7.35 -6.29
C ALA A 11 -3.94 8.55 -5.41
N PRO A 12 -3.72 9.76 -5.95
CA PRO A 12 -3.53 10.96 -5.13
C PRO A 12 -4.75 11.12 -4.21
N LEU A 13 -4.49 11.08 -2.91
CA LEU A 13 -5.49 11.11 -1.83
C LEU A 13 -5.63 12.53 -1.28
N SER A 14 -5.75 13.51 -2.18
CA SER A 14 -5.76 14.92 -1.79
C SER A 14 -6.88 15.28 -0.81
N GLY A 15 -6.45 15.88 0.31
CA GLY A 15 -7.24 16.87 1.05
C GLY A 15 -7.94 16.43 2.34
N LYS A 16 -7.65 15.26 2.94
CA LYS A 16 -8.44 14.81 4.12
C LYS A 16 -7.70 14.46 5.41
N TYR A 17 -6.37 14.53 5.46
CA TYR A 17 -5.66 13.61 6.34
C TYR A 17 -4.55 14.25 7.19
N ALA A 18 -4.95 15.21 8.03
CA ALA A 18 -4.15 15.74 9.15
C ALA A 18 -4.58 15.17 10.52
N THR A 19 -5.37 14.10 10.57
CA THR A 19 -5.90 13.50 11.81
C THR A 19 -5.79 11.97 11.80
N PRO A 20 -5.91 11.28 12.95
CA PRO A 20 -5.94 9.81 13.04
C PRO A 20 -6.98 9.12 12.13
N GLN A 21 -7.97 9.86 11.62
CA GLN A 21 -8.87 9.39 10.56
C GLN A 21 -8.19 9.16 9.19
N SER A 22 -6.91 9.49 9.04
CA SER A 22 -6.14 9.34 7.80
C SER A 22 -5.75 7.93 7.43
N TRP A 23 -5.41 7.13 8.43
CA TRP A 23 -4.85 5.82 8.17
C TRP A 23 -5.85 4.90 7.46
N ALA A 24 -7.11 4.88 7.90
CA ALA A 24 -8.12 4.00 7.31
C ALA A 24 -8.33 4.26 5.81
N ALA A 25 -8.25 5.52 5.38
CA ALA A 25 -8.38 5.87 3.98
C ALA A 25 -7.14 5.53 3.16
N VAL A 26 -5.94 5.76 3.73
CA VAL A 26 -4.67 5.36 3.11
C VAL A 26 -4.62 3.84 2.97
N GLU A 27 -4.99 3.10 4.01
CA GLU A 27 -5.08 1.65 4.01
C GLU A 27 -6.03 1.15 2.91
N GLN A 28 -7.25 1.70 2.83
CA GLN A 28 -8.22 1.30 1.82
C GLN A 28 -7.74 1.61 0.41
N ALA A 29 -7.09 2.76 0.19
CA ALA A 29 -6.53 3.12 -1.10
C ALA A 29 -5.40 2.17 -1.53
N ILE A 30 -4.51 1.80 -0.61
CA ILE A 30 -3.46 0.80 -0.83
C ILE A 30 -4.07 -0.55 -1.18
N ARG A 31 -5.03 -1.04 -0.39
CA ARG A 31 -5.69 -2.32 -0.64
C ARG A 31 -6.36 -2.34 -2.01
N ASN A 32 -7.12 -1.30 -2.34
CA ASN A 32 -7.82 -1.20 -3.62
C ASN A 32 -6.85 -1.17 -4.81
N ALA A 33 -5.75 -0.41 -4.70
CA ALA A 33 -4.73 -0.37 -5.74
C ALA A 33 -4.09 -1.76 -5.94
N LEU A 34 -3.65 -2.40 -4.85
CA LEU A 34 -3.00 -3.71 -4.93
C LEU A 34 -3.92 -4.79 -5.51
N LEU A 35 -5.17 -4.88 -5.04
CA LEU A 35 -6.13 -5.86 -5.58
C LEU A 35 -6.48 -5.61 -7.05
N ARG A 36 -6.40 -4.35 -7.50
CA ARG A 36 -6.66 -3.99 -8.90
C ARG A 36 -5.47 -4.27 -9.82
N PHE A 37 -4.25 -4.03 -9.36
CA PHE A 37 -3.05 -4.06 -10.20
C PHE A 37 -2.19 -5.31 -10.01
N GLU A 38 -2.37 -6.09 -8.94
CA GLU A 38 -1.68 -7.37 -8.70
C GLU A 38 -2.69 -8.51 -8.50
N PRO A 39 -3.25 -9.07 -9.59
CA PRO A 39 -4.31 -10.09 -9.53
C PRO A 39 -3.85 -11.41 -8.90
N ARG A 40 -2.54 -11.61 -8.74
CA ARG A 40 -1.98 -12.79 -8.06
C ARG A 40 -2.13 -12.71 -6.54
N ILE A 41 -2.41 -11.54 -5.96
CA ILE A 41 -2.61 -11.41 -4.52
C ILE A 41 -3.84 -12.20 -4.08
N ILE A 42 -3.66 -13.07 -3.09
CA ILE A 42 -4.76 -13.73 -2.39
C ILE A 42 -5.41 -12.70 -1.47
N SER A 43 -6.58 -12.19 -1.85
CA SER A 43 -7.23 -11.05 -1.17
C SER A 43 -7.42 -11.24 0.33
N ALA A 44 -7.76 -12.45 0.77
CA ALA A 44 -7.93 -12.80 2.18
C ALA A 44 -6.62 -12.75 2.99
N SER A 45 -5.47 -12.84 2.33
CA SER A 45 -4.14 -12.77 2.97
C SER A 45 -3.57 -11.35 3.04
N LEU A 46 -4.15 -10.39 2.31
CA LEU A 46 -3.63 -9.04 2.23
C LEU A 46 -3.85 -8.30 3.55
N VAL A 47 -2.75 -7.86 4.16
CA VAL A 47 -2.69 -7.05 5.37
C VAL A 47 -1.89 -5.79 5.06
N VAL A 48 -2.43 -4.63 5.42
CA VAL A 48 -1.74 -3.34 5.35
C VAL A 48 -1.80 -2.74 6.74
N ARG A 49 -0.66 -2.47 7.37
CA ARG A 49 -0.60 -2.05 8.76
C ARG A 49 0.34 -0.86 8.96
N PRO A 50 -0.01 0.10 9.84
CA PRO A 50 0.88 1.20 10.15
C PRO A 50 2.04 0.67 11.02
N LYS A 51 3.25 1.18 10.79
CA LYS A 51 4.39 0.91 11.67
C LYS A 51 4.35 1.94 12.79
N ARG A 52 4.41 1.49 14.06
CA ARG A 52 4.34 2.34 15.27
C ARG A 52 5.57 3.25 15.47
N GLN A 53 6.40 3.46 14.45
CA GLN A 53 7.52 4.39 14.58
C GLN A 53 6.97 5.81 14.58
N SER A 54 7.17 6.49 15.71
CA SER A 54 6.92 7.91 15.87
C SER A 54 7.96 8.67 15.06
N THR A 55 7.76 8.78 13.75
CA THR A 55 8.51 9.73 12.93
C THR A 55 7.89 11.11 13.17
N PRO A 56 8.64 12.10 13.67
CA PRO A 56 8.14 13.47 13.74
C PRO A 56 7.79 13.96 12.33
N GLY A 57 6.57 14.44 12.11
CA GLY A 57 6.15 15.08 10.85
C GLY A 57 4.95 14.41 10.17
N THR A 58 4.93 14.53 8.84
CA THR A 58 3.80 14.21 7.94
C THR A 58 3.98 12.88 7.20
N THR A 59 4.97 12.08 7.60
CA THR A 59 5.24 10.78 6.98
C THR A 59 4.65 9.61 7.78
N LEU A 60 3.74 8.87 7.17
CA LEU A 60 3.19 7.62 7.68
C LEU A 60 3.99 6.42 7.16
N LEU A 61 4.61 5.67 8.07
CA LEU A 61 5.27 4.42 7.73
C LEU A 61 4.28 3.25 7.82
N PHE A 62 4.35 2.34 6.86
CA PHE A 62 3.49 1.18 6.81
C PHE A 62 4.20 -0.06 6.28
N GLU A 63 3.54 -1.20 6.46
CA GLU A 63 3.94 -2.49 5.92
C GLU A 63 2.76 -3.15 5.22
N ILE A 64 3.06 -3.81 4.11
CA ILE A 64 2.13 -4.62 3.34
C ILE A 64 2.63 -6.06 3.42
N ALA A 65 1.75 -6.98 3.81
CA ALA A 65 1.99 -8.41 3.79
C ALA A 65 0.89 -9.10 2.99
N ALA A 66 1.25 -10.04 2.12
CA ALA A 66 0.30 -10.82 1.34
C ALA A 66 0.89 -12.16 0.91
N LEU A 67 0.02 -13.09 0.53
CA LEU A 67 0.37 -14.27 -0.25
C LEU A 67 0.02 -14.03 -1.72
N LEU A 68 0.89 -14.49 -2.60
CA LEU A 68 0.68 -14.51 -4.04
C LEU A 68 0.37 -15.94 -4.49
N TYR A 69 -0.65 -16.12 -5.31
CA TYR A 69 -0.85 -17.36 -6.05
C TYR A 69 0.37 -17.62 -6.93
N TRP A 70 1.04 -18.74 -6.66
CA TRP A 70 2.21 -19.19 -7.39
C TRP A 70 2.23 -20.72 -7.39
N GLN A 71 3.02 -21.31 -8.28
CA GLN A 71 3.16 -22.77 -8.40
C GLN A 71 4.59 -23.19 -8.06
N PRO A 72 4.77 -24.30 -7.32
CA PRO A 72 3.74 -25.24 -6.85
C PRO A 72 2.93 -24.74 -5.64
N GLU A 73 3.46 -23.80 -4.87
CA GLU A 73 2.83 -23.27 -3.64
C GLU A 73 2.80 -21.74 -3.65
N PRO A 74 1.87 -21.11 -2.91
CA PRO A 74 1.83 -19.65 -2.74
C PRO A 74 3.12 -19.08 -2.14
N VAL A 75 3.48 -17.87 -2.58
CA VAL A 75 4.70 -17.17 -2.12
C VAL A 75 4.33 -15.98 -1.25
N GLY A 76 5.05 -15.80 -0.13
CA GLY A 76 4.90 -14.63 0.74
C GLY A 76 5.56 -13.39 0.17
N LEU A 77 4.87 -12.25 0.29
CA LEU A 77 5.35 -10.92 -0.05
C LEU A 77 5.27 -10.04 1.20
N VAL A 78 6.37 -9.38 1.56
CA VAL A 78 6.39 -8.33 2.58
C VAL A 78 7.09 -7.10 2.01
N VAL A 79 6.42 -5.96 2.05
CA VAL A 79 6.92 -4.69 1.52
C VAL A 79 6.74 -3.63 2.59
N SER A 80 7.78 -2.83 2.85
CA SER A 80 7.65 -1.63 3.67
C SER A 80 7.43 -0.42 2.79
N GLY A 81 6.65 0.55 3.26
CA GLY A 81 6.39 1.79 2.53
C GLY A 81 6.31 3.00 3.44
N SER A 82 6.38 4.16 2.81
CA SER A 82 6.15 5.46 3.44
C SER A 82 5.18 6.27 2.60
N TYR A 83 4.25 6.95 3.27
CA TYR A 83 3.31 7.88 2.67
C TYR A 83 3.51 9.25 3.31
N ASP A 84 3.87 10.24 2.51
CA ASP A 84 3.95 11.63 2.95
C ASP A 84 2.58 12.29 2.77
N THR A 85 1.95 12.72 3.86
CA THR A 85 0.60 13.30 3.87
C THR A 85 0.56 14.73 3.33
N GLU A 86 1.69 15.43 3.27
CA GLU A 86 1.76 16.80 2.73
C GLU A 86 1.93 16.79 1.21
N THR A 87 2.78 15.90 0.72
CA THR A 87 3.12 15.81 -0.71
C THR A 87 2.38 14.69 -1.43
N GLU A 88 1.65 13.85 -0.69
CA GLU A 88 0.97 12.64 -1.16
C GLU A 88 1.90 11.61 -1.81
N LYS A 89 3.20 11.76 -1.59
CA LYS A 89 4.20 10.90 -2.20
C LYS A 89 4.24 9.56 -1.48
N THR A 90 4.11 8.50 -2.25
CA THR A 90 4.25 7.12 -1.76
C THR A 90 5.56 6.53 -2.24
N THR A 91 6.31 5.91 -1.32
CA THR A 91 7.51 5.13 -1.66
C THR A 91 7.36 3.72 -1.12
N LEU A 92 7.76 2.73 -1.92
CA LEU A 92 7.75 1.31 -1.55
C LEU A 92 9.17 0.76 -1.60
N LYS A 93 9.50 -0.10 -0.63
CA LYS A 93 10.75 -0.83 -0.55
C LYS A 93 10.46 -2.30 -0.25
N ALA A 94 10.78 -3.17 -1.21
CA ALA A 94 10.79 -4.61 -0.99
C ALA A 94 11.87 -4.96 0.04
N LEU A 95 11.54 -5.86 0.97
CA LEU A 95 12.46 -6.39 1.97
C LEU A 95 13.23 -7.59 1.42
#